data_AF-A0A511ACN1-F1
#
_entry.id   AF-A0A511ACN1-F1
#
_cell.length_a   1.000
_cell.length_b   1.000
_cell.length_c   1.000
_cell.angle_alpha   90.00
_cell.angle_beta   90.00
_cell.angle_gamma   90.00
#
_symmetry.space_group_name_H-M   'P 1'
#
loop_
_entity.id
_entity.type
_entity.pdbx_description
1 polymer ?
#
loop_
_entity_poly.entity_id
_entity_poly.type
_entity_poly.pdbx_seq_one_letter_code
_entity_poly.pdbx_strand_id
1 'polypeptide(L)'
;MSIRLTDTATLHPLVLPARADAAPTDTIRTYADVRNRSIHDVTGRTEDAATAEALLPMLRSNPEVTRTQWYVLDDAEMVGVATLNIMADSGGSTAISIISLLRSAWSRGIGSAVLPHIEAAARDAGVTRLLVWVEHPTSDDSVLPSPTGFGEIPRDHHARFLLKHGFSLEQVERVSMLTWSDAQTARIRTLRDEAASKAVGYRVVQWTLPTPAEHVAGYAWMKEHMSTDVPDAELGMPAEKWDAERVARHDDRYRQRGTTVLVTAAEHVATGELCAYNELAIDIDEPASTTHQEDTLVLASHRGHRLGLLVKAAGLLSWREMHPDSPGIITYNAEENRPMLDINEAIGFAPISYEGAWKKDLR
;
A
#
# COMPACT_ATOMS: atom_id res chain seq x y z
N MET A 1 0.39 -28.40 10.37
CA MET A 1 1.08 -29.43 9.57
C MET A 1 2.06 -28.73 8.65
N SER A 2 3.30 -29.21 8.55
CA SER A 2 4.29 -28.69 7.61
C SER A 2 4.09 -29.31 6.23
N ILE A 3 4.38 -28.56 5.18
CA ILE A 3 4.23 -28.99 3.79
C ILE A 3 5.62 -29.02 3.15
N ARG A 4 6.01 -30.14 2.56
CA ARG A 4 7.32 -30.25 1.89
C ARG A 4 7.31 -29.48 0.58
N LEU A 5 8.31 -28.62 0.38
CA LEU A 5 8.47 -27.80 -0.83
C LEU A 5 9.58 -28.35 -1.73
N THR A 6 10.75 -28.60 -1.15
CA THR A 6 11.91 -29.19 -1.83
C THR A 6 12.53 -30.27 -0.94
N ASP A 7 13.76 -30.71 -1.20
CA ASP A 7 14.46 -31.64 -0.32
C ASP A 7 14.83 -31.03 1.03
N THR A 8 15.11 -29.72 1.05
CA THR A 8 15.53 -28.98 2.25
C THR A 8 14.46 -27.99 2.74
N ALA A 9 13.51 -27.58 1.89
CA ALA A 9 12.55 -26.54 2.23
C ALA A 9 11.15 -27.07 2.58
N THR A 10 10.51 -26.40 3.55
CA THR A 10 9.16 -26.69 4.04
C THR A 10 8.36 -25.41 4.30
N LEU A 11 7.05 -25.46 4.06
CA LEU A 11 6.08 -24.39 4.31
C LEU A 11 5.30 -24.69 5.59
N HIS A 12 5.14 -23.70 6.46
CA HIS A 12 4.48 -23.84 7.75
C HIS A 12 3.46 -22.73 7.94
N PRO A 13 2.23 -23.03 8.39
CA PRO A 13 1.28 -21.99 8.76
C PRO A 13 1.82 -21.19 9.95
N LEU A 14 1.68 -19.87 9.90
CA LEU A 14 2.02 -18.99 11.02
C LEU A 14 0.90 -19.08 12.07
N VAL A 15 1.24 -19.51 13.28
CA VAL A 15 0.29 -19.55 14.40
C VAL A 15 0.40 -18.25 15.18
N LEU A 16 -0.66 -17.45 15.16
CA LEU A 16 -0.73 -16.22 15.94
C LEU A 16 -1.10 -16.53 17.41
N PRO A 17 -0.63 -15.71 18.37
CA PRO A 17 -1.09 -15.79 19.76
C PRO A 17 -2.62 -15.75 19.85
N ALA A 18 -3.19 -16.50 20.79
CA ALA A 18 -4.64 -16.54 20.97
C ALA A 18 -5.22 -15.16 21.35
N ARG A 19 -4.49 -14.38 22.16
CA ARG A 19 -4.89 -13.03 22.55
C ARG A 19 -4.29 -11.99 21.61
N ALA A 20 -5.08 -10.98 21.27
CA ALA A 20 -4.65 -9.87 20.42
C ALA A 20 -3.61 -8.96 21.10
N ASP A 21 -3.62 -8.88 22.43
CA ASP A 21 -2.71 -8.06 23.24
C ASP A 21 -1.44 -8.81 23.70
N ALA A 22 -1.22 -10.03 23.23
CA ALA A 22 -0.02 -10.79 23.56
C ALA A 22 1.20 -10.24 22.82
N ALA A 23 2.36 -10.27 23.47
CA ALA A 23 3.63 -9.91 22.84
C ALA A 23 3.96 -10.85 21.65
N PRO A 24 4.69 -10.37 20.62
CA PRO A 24 5.16 -11.21 19.53
C PRO A 24 6.05 -12.35 20.02
N THR A 25 5.80 -13.55 19.50
CA THR A 25 6.64 -14.73 19.73
C THR A 25 7.95 -14.63 18.94
N ASP A 26 8.95 -15.44 19.27
CA ASP A 26 10.20 -15.50 18.51
C ASP A 26 9.96 -15.80 17.03
N THR A 27 9.01 -16.69 16.71
CA THR A 27 8.62 -16.97 15.32
C THR A 27 8.10 -15.72 14.60
N ILE A 28 7.31 -14.88 15.27
CA ILE A 28 6.79 -13.63 14.67
C ILE A 28 7.90 -12.60 14.53
N ARG A 29 8.85 -12.55 15.47
CA ARG A 29 10.05 -11.70 15.36
C ARG A 29 10.90 -12.09 14.15
N THR A 30 11.15 -13.39 13.96
CA THR A 30 11.87 -13.89 12.78
C THR A 30 11.07 -13.66 11.50
N TYR A 31 9.74 -13.84 11.52
CA TYR A 31 8.87 -13.53 10.39
C TYR A 31 8.99 -12.07 9.95
N ALA A 32 8.94 -11.14 10.91
CA ALA A 32 9.10 -9.71 10.64
C ALA A 32 10.49 -9.38 10.06
N ASP A 33 11.57 -9.93 10.64
CA ASP A 33 12.95 -9.77 10.14
C ASP A 33 13.08 -10.26 8.69
N VAL A 34 12.63 -11.48 8.41
CA VAL A 34 12.70 -12.10 7.08
C VAL A 34 11.89 -11.30 6.07
N ARG A 35 10.67 -10.85 6.43
CA ARG A 35 9.87 -9.95 5.60
C ARG A 35 10.63 -8.66 5.29
N ASN A 36 11.12 -7.96 6.30
CA ASN A 36 11.77 -6.65 6.12
C ASN A 36 13.04 -6.78 5.27
N ARG A 37 13.86 -7.82 5.53
CA ARG A 37 15.07 -8.10 4.74
C ARG A 37 14.76 -8.49 3.31
N SER A 38 13.68 -9.24 3.06
CA SER A 38 13.27 -9.58 1.69
C SER A 38 12.82 -8.36 0.90
N ILE A 39 12.13 -7.40 1.54
CA ILE A 39 11.77 -6.12 0.92
C ILE A 39 13.04 -5.33 0.63
N HIS A 40 13.92 -5.17 1.63
CA HIS A 40 15.20 -4.47 1.46
C HIS A 40 16.08 -5.11 0.37
N ASP A 41 16.10 -6.45 0.27
CA ASP A 41 16.82 -7.15 -0.79
C ASP A 41 16.32 -6.73 -2.17
N VAL A 42 15.04 -6.43 -2.34
CA VAL A 42 14.46 -5.95 -3.60
C VAL A 42 14.69 -4.45 -3.77
N THR A 43 14.22 -3.64 -2.84
CA THR A 43 14.10 -2.19 -3.01
C THR A 43 15.38 -1.43 -2.65
N GLY A 44 16.23 -2.03 -1.82
CA GLY A 44 17.38 -1.36 -1.18
C GLY A 44 16.98 -0.37 -0.08
N ARG A 45 15.72 -0.41 0.39
CA ARG A 45 15.14 0.58 1.30
C ARG A 45 14.33 -0.09 2.42
N THR A 46 13.88 0.71 3.39
CA THR A 46 13.30 0.22 4.66
C THR A 46 12.01 0.93 5.07
N GLU A 47 11.40 1.74 4.20
CA GLU A 47 10.17 2.47 4.49
C GLU A 47 8.98 1.57 4.84
N ASP A 48 8.97 0.33 4.34
CA ASP A 48 7.94 -0.69 4.62
C ASP A 48 8.34 -1.67 5.74
N ALA A 49 9.48 -1.42 6.38
CA ALA A 49 9.89 -2.21 7.54
C ALA A 49 8.86 -2.05 8.66
N ALA A 50 8.55 -3.15 9.32
CA ALA A 50 7.68 -3.14 10.49
C ALA A 50 8.31 -3.99 11.59
N THR A 51 8.25 -3.48 12.82
CA THR A 51 8.58 -4.28 14.00
C THR A 51 7.59 -5.44 14.15
N ALA A 52 7.97 -6.46 14.92
CA ALA A 52 7.08 -7.58 15.20
C ALA A 52 5.81 -7.12 15.94
N GLU A 53 5.96 -6.11 16.80
CA GLU A 53 4.91 -5.45 17.56
C GLU A 53 3.91 -4.74 16.63
N ALA A 54 4.40 -3.92 15.70
CA ALA A 54 3.55 -3.22 14.72
C ALA A 54 2.89 -4.18 13.72
N LEU A 55 3.60 -5.26 13.34
CA LEU A 55 3.13 -6.23 12.36
C LEU A 55 2.06 -7.16 12.92
N LEU A 56 2.15 -7.58 14.19
CA LEU A 56 1.29 -8.61 14.77
C LEU A 56 -0.22 -8.31 14.64
N PRO A 57 -0.72 -7.10 14.94
CA PRO A 57 -2.13 -6.74 14.71
C PRO A 57 -2.54 -6.88 13.25
N MET A 58 -1.65 -6.55 12.30
CA MET A 58 -1.91 -6.61 10.86
C MET A 58 -2.02 -8.03 10.31
N LEU A 59 -1.46 -9.03 11.01
CA LEU A 59 -1.55 -10.43 10.61
C LEU A 59 -2.94 -11.04 10.87
N ARG A 60 -3.80 -10.38 11.65
CA ARG A 60 -5.12 -10.92 12.00
C ARG A 60 -6.17 -10.63 10.95
N SER A 61 -7.08 -11.59 10.76
CA SER A 61 -8.30 -11.37 9.98
C SER A 61 -9.19 -10.31 10.63
N ASN A 62 -9.93 -9.59 9.80
CA ASN A 62 -10.92 -8.60 10.21
C ASN A 62 -12.15 -8.70 9.27
N PRO A 63 -13.24 -7.95 9.51
CA PRO A 63 -14.44 -8.04 8.67
C PRO A 63 -14.19 -7.82 7.18
N GLU A 64 -13.21 -6.99 6.82
CA GLU A 64 -12.89 -6.63 5.44
C GLU A 64 -11.98 -7.64 4.74
N VAL A 65 -11.14 -8.38 5.50
CA VAL A 65 -10.13 -9.27 4.92
C VAL A 65 -9.90 -10.49 5.80
N THR A 66 -10.04 -11.67 5.19
CA THR A 66 -9.60 -12.93 5.77
C THR A 66 -8.14 -13.16 5.41
N ARG A 67 -7.28 -13.32 6.41
CA ARG A 67 -5.83 -13.45 6.24
C ARG A 67 -5.34 -14.82 6.67
N THR A 68 -4.49 -15.41 5.85
CA THR A 68 -3.71 -16.60 6.18
C THR A 68 -2.24 -16.32 5.89
N GLN A 69 -1.35 -16.76 6.78
CA GLN A 69 0.09 -16.56 6.63
C GLN A 69 0.85 -17.86 6.80
N TRP A 70 2.00 -17.91 6.15
CA TRP A 70 2.95 -18.99 6.23
C TRP A 70 4.37 -18.44 6.33
N TYR A 71 5.26 -19.26 6.87
CA TYR A 71 6.70 -19.05 6.76
C TYR A 71 7.35 -20.27 6.10
N VAL A 72 8.49 -20.03 5.47
CA VAL A 72 9.28 -21.02 4.75
C VAL A 72 10.55 -21.28 5.53
N LEU A 73 10.77 -22.54 5.92
CA LEU A 73 12.04 -23.00 6.45
C LEU A 73 12.84 -23.68 5.34
N ASP A 74 14.13 -23.40 5.26
CA ASP A 74 15.11 -24.18 4.52
C ASP A 74 16.08 -24.77 5.55
N ASP A 75 16.07 -26.09 5.67
CA ASP A 75 16.52 -26.83 6.84
C ASP A 75 15.88 -26.29 8.14
N ALA A 76 16.62 -25.51 8.93
CA ALA A 76 16.15 -24.91 10.18
C ALA A 76 16.07 -23.37 10.13
N GLU A 77 16.45 -22.74 9.01
CA GLU A 77 16.47 -21.29 8.86
C GLU A 77 15.18 -20.81 8.17
N MET A 78 14.55 -19.76 8.71
CA MET A 78 13.45 -19.11 8.02
C MET A 78 13.98 -18.25 6.88
N VAL A 79 13.64 -18.62 5.65
CA VAL A 79 14.15 -17.96 4.44
C VAL A 79 13.06 -17.21 3.67
N GLY A 80 11.82 -17.29 4.12
CA GLY A 80 10.73 -16.57 3.48
C GLY A 80 9.43 -16.60 4.25
N VAL A 81 8.50 -15.78 3.77
CA VAL A 81 7.14 -15.62 4.28
C VAL A 81 6.16 -15.58 3.11
N ALA A 82 4.93 -16.00 3.35
CA ALA A 82 3.86 -15.89 2.37
C ALA A 82 2.54 -15.51 3.03
N THR A 83 1.70 -14.78 2.30
CA THR A 83 0.38 -14.35 2.77
C THR A 83 -0.68 -14.57 1.69
N LEU A 84 -1.91 -14.80 2.14
CA LEU A 84 -3.11 -14.78 1.33
C LEU A 84 -4.16 -13.94 2.05
N ASN A 85 -4.57 -12.84 1.43
CA ASN A 85 -5.50 -11.87 1.97
C ASN A 85 -6.75 -11.82 1.09
N ILE A 86 -7.82 -12.47 1.52
CA ILE A 86 -9.08 -12.61 0.77
C ILE A 86 -10.00 -11.42 1.11
N MET A 87 -10.42 -10.68 0.09
CA MET A 87 -11.18 -9.44 0.23
C MET A 87 -12.68 -9.72 0.37
N ALA A 88 -13.29 -9.26 1.46
CA ALA A 88 -14.71 -9.46 1.73
C ALA A 88 -15.62 -8.71 0.74
N ASP A 89 -15.22 -7.51 0.30
CA ASP A 89 -15.99 -6.68 -0.65
C ASP A 89 -16.21 -7.37 -2.01
N SER A 90 -15.37 -8.34 -2.36
CA SER A 90 -15.52 -9.17 -3.56
C SER A 90 -16.40 -10.41 -3.38
N GLY A 91 -17.07 -10.56 -2.21
CA GLY A 91 -17.71 -11.82 -1.81
C GLY A 91 -16.70 -12.96 -1.62
N GLY A 92 -15.43 -12.65 -1.37
CA GLY A 92 -14.33 -13.61 -1.25
C GLY A 92 -13.73 -14.11 -2.57
N SER A 93 -14.14 -13.55 -3.71
CA SER A 93 -13.69 -13.99 -5.04
C SER A 93 -12.31 -13.45 -5.45
N THR A 94 -11.81 -12.40 -4.79
CA THR A 94 -10.52 -11.76 -5.04
C THR A 94 -9.62 -11.86 -3.81
N ALA A 95 -8.33 -12.18 -4.02
CA ALA A 95 -7.32 -12.17 -2.97
C ALA A 95 -6.00 -11.54 -3.42
N ILE A 96 -5.33 -10.87 -2.47
CA ILE A 96 -3.96 -10.38 -2.63
C ILE A 96 -3.02 -11.42 -1.99
N SER A 97 -1.97 -11.80 -2.70
CA SER A 97 -0.96 -12.73 -2.20
C SER A 97 0.42 -12.11 -2.26
N ILE A 98 1.25 -12.47 -1.28
CA ILE A 98 2.67 -12.12 -1.24
C ILE A 98 3.46 -13.40 -1.03
N ILE A 99 4.55 -13.59 -1.78
CA ILE A 99 5.57 -14.61 -1.52
C ILE A 99 6.90 -13.86 -1.47
N SER A 100 7.45 -13.71 -0.27
CA SER A 100 8.70 -12.99 -0.06
C SER A 100 9.77 -13.95 0.42
N LEU A 101 10.84 -14.08 -0.36
CA LEU A 101 12.00 -14.91 -0.03
C LEU A 101 13.24 -14.03 0.10
N LEU A 102 14.12 -14.34 1.04
CA LEU A 102 15.46 -13.77 1.08
C LEU A 102 16.20 -14.07 -0.23
N ARG A 103 17.07 -13.15 -0.66
CA ARG A 103 17.84 -13.29 -1.91
C ARG A 103 18.67 -14.57 -1.96
N SER A 104 19.14 -15.08 -0.81
CA SER A 104 19.86 -16.35 -0.68
C SER A 104 19.01 -17.59 -1.03
N ALA A 105 17.69 -17.48 -0.99
CA ALA A 105 16.74 -18.54 -1.33
C ALA A 105 16.22 -18.46 -2.77
N TRP A 106 16.59 -17.43 -3.52
CA TRP A 106 16.13 -17.24 -4.90
C TRP A 106 16.72 -18.29 -5.84
N SER A 107 16.00 -18.55 -6.93
CA SER A 107 16.44 -19.50 -7.99
C SER A 107 16.67 -20.95 -7.51
N ARG A 108 16.19 -21.32 -6.33
CA ARG A 108 16.28 -22.68 -5.76
C ARG A 108 14.98 -23.50 -5.86
N GLY A 109 14.02 -23.01 -6.63
CA GLY A 109 12.70 -23.66 -6.82
C GLY A 109 11.70 -23.43 -5.68
N ILE A 110 12.12 -22.91 -4.53
CA ILE A 110 11.29 -22.71 -3.33
C ILE A 110 10.02 -21.90 -3.65
N GLY A 111 10.13 -20.71 -4.23
CA GLY A 111 8.94 -19.90 -4.57
C GLY A 111 7.99 -20.59 -5.54
N SER A 112 8.53 -21.38 -6.47
CA SER A 112 7.71 -22.17 -7.41
C SER A 112 7.00 -23.33 -6.72
N ALA A 113 7.54 -23.84 -5.61
CA ALA A 113 6.90 -24.87 -4.80
C ALA A 113 5.88 -24.28 -3.81
N VAL A 114 6.07 -23.04 -3.32
CA VAL A 114 5.11 -22.36 -2.43
C VAL A 114 3.82 -22.02 -3.18
N LEU A 115 3.92 -21.50 -4.39
CA LEU A 115 2.78 -20.93 -5.13
C LEU A 115 1.59 -21.90 -5.28
N PRO A 116 1.76 -23.18 -5.69
CA PRO A 116 0.63 -24.12 -5.79
C PRO A 116 -0.16 -24.30 -4.48
N HIS A 117 0.50 -24.17 -3.32
CA HIS A 117 -0.18 -24.26 -2.02
C HIS A 117 -1.01 -23.02 -1.71
N ILE A 118 -0.50 -21.83 -2.07
CA ILE A 118 -1.26 -20.58 -1.94
C ILE A 118 -2.47 -20.60 -2.88
N GLU A 119 -2.29 -21.05 -4.12
CA GLU A 119 -3.40 -21.17 -5.07
C GLU A 119 -4.42 -22.22 -4.65
N ALA A 120 -3.99 -23.34 -4.06
CA ALA A 120 -4.91 -24.34 -3.53
C ALA A 120 -5.74 -23.76 -2.38
N ALA A 121 -5.10 -23.10 -1.41
CA ALA A 121 -5.79 -22.44 -0.31
C ALA A 121 -6.76 -21.35 -0.81
N ALA A 122 -6.38 -20.60 -1.85
CA ALA A 122 -7.23 -19.62 -2.48
C ALA A 122 -8.47 -20.26 -3.15
N ARG A 123 -8.28 -21.31 -3.98
CA ARG A 123 -9.39 -22.04 -4.62
C ARG A 123 -10.33 -22.68 -3.59
N ASP A 124 -9.79 -23.28 -2.54
CA ASP A 124 -10.58 -23.90 -1.46
C ASP A 124 -11.47 -22.87 -0.74
N ALA A 125 -11.04 -21.60 -0.71
CA ALA A 125 -11.80 -20.49 -0.16
C ALA A 125 -12.74 -19.80 -1.18
N GLY A 126 -12.82 -20.28 -2.41
CA GLY A 126 -13.66 -19.72 -3.48
C GLY A 126 -13.06 -18.52 -4.21
N VAL A 127 -11.76 -18.26 -4.03
CA VAL A 127 -11.05 -17.20 -4.76
C VAL A 127 -10.91 -17.59 -6.23
N THR A 128 -11.30 -16.69 -7.12
CA THR A 128 -11.20 -16.83 -8.58
C THR A 128 -10.16 -15.89 -9.18
N ARG A 129 -9.71 -14.87 -8.44
CA ARG A 129 -8.70 -13.90 -8.87
C ARG A 129 -7.65 -13.70 -7.81
N LEU A 130 -6.39 -13.90 -8.19
CA LEU A 130 -5.23 -13.64 -7.36
C LEU A 130 -4.45 -12.45 -7.89
N LEU A 131 -4.09 -11.54 -6.99
CA LEU A 131 -3.32 -10.34 -7.30
C LEU A 131 -2.00 -10.31 -6.55
N VAL A 132 -1.02 -9.65 -7.15
CA VAL A 132 0.29 -9.41 -6.56
C VAL A 132 0.79 -8.04 -7.00
N TRP A 133 1.34 -7.28 -6.07
CA TRP A 133 2.14 -6.09 -6.37
C TRP A 133 3.60 -6.41 -6.08
N VAL A 134 4.48 -6.02 -6.99
CA VAL A 134 5.93 -6.20 -6.83
C VAL A 134 6.67 -4.98 -7.36
N GLU A 135 7.49 -4.38 -6.51
CA GLU A 135 8.41 -3.35 -6.95
C GLU A 135 9.56 -3.96 -7.79
N HIS A 136 9.85 -3.30 -8.91
CA HIS A 136 10.86 -3.66 -9.88
C HIS A 136 11.89 -2.53 -9.99
N PRO A 137 13.01 -2.59 -9.23
CA PRO A 137 14.09 -1.62 -9.34
C PRO A 137 14.64 -1.56 -10.75
N THR A 138 15.04 -0.35 -11.18
CA THR A 138 15.65 -0.13 -12.50
C THR A 138 16.84 -1.05 -12.72
N SER A 139 16.90 -1.69 -13.89
CA SER A 139 18.00 -2.57 -14.30
C SER A 139 18.18 -2.53 -15.82
N ASP A 140 19.29 -3.08 -16.30
CA ASP A 140 19.60 -3.20 -17.73
C ASP A 140 18.85 -4.37 -18.42
N ASP A 141 17.94 -5.04 -17.71
CA ASP A 141 17.11 -6.12 -18.26
C ASP A 141 16.15 -5.56 -19.35
N SER A 142 15.73 -6.42 -20.28
CA SER A 142 14.68 -6.06 -21.24
C SER A 142 13.42 -5.60 -20.52
N VAL A 143 12.71 -4.60 -21.05
CA VAL A 143 11.49 -4.08 -20.44
C VAL A 143 10.25 -4.90 -20.77
N LEU A 144 9.25 -4.85 -19.88
CA LEU A 144 7.89 -5.32 -20.07
C LEU A 144 6.96 -4.09 -19.98
N PRO A 145 6.34 -3.67 -21.10
CA PRO A 145 5.43 -2.52 -21.09
C PRO A 145 4.11 -2.87 -20.40
N SER A 146 3.52 -1.89 -19.72
CA SER A 146 2.15 -2.00 -19.20
C SER A 146 1.15 -2.19 -20.35
N PRO A 147 0.14 -3.08 -20.22
CA PRO A 147 -0.93 -3.19 -21.21
C PRO A 147 -1.80 -1.92 -21.31
N THR A 148 -1.75 -1.03 -20.32
CA THR A 148 -2.48 0.26 -20.34
C THR A 148 -1.83 1.28 -21.26
N GLY A 149 -0.61 1.01 -21.74
CA GLY A 149 0.19 1.93 -22.56
C GLY A 149 0.96 2.97 -21.74
N PHE A 150 0.86 2.95 -20.41
CA PHE A 150 1.55 3.85 -19.50
C PHE A 150 2.48 3.07 -18.58
N GLY A 151 3.77 3.42 -18.62
CA GLY A 151 4.80 2.78 -17.78
C GLY A 151 5.32 1.46 -18.33
N GLU A 152 6.48 1.09 -17.80
CA GLU A 152 7.14 -0.19 -18.06
C GLU A 152 7.93 -0.60 -16.82
N ILE A 153 8.15 -1.91 -16.69
CA ILE A 153 9.00 -2.48 -15.64
C ILE A 153 10.09 -3.34 -16.28
N PRO A 154 11.26 -3.51 -15.65
CA PRO A 154 12.23 -4.48 -16.14
C PRO A 154 11.67 -5.89 -16.04
N ARG A 155 12.00 -6.74 -17.01
CA ARG A 155 11.69 -8.18 -17.00
C ARG A 155 12.65 -8.92 -16.08
N ASP A 156 12.71 -8.48 -14.83
CA ASP A 156 13.63 -8.90 -13.77
C ASP A 156 13.33 -10.31 -13.22
N HIS A 157 13.96 -10.67 -12.09
CA HIS A 157 13.72 -11.96 -11.44
C HIS A 157 12.24 -12.21 -11.12
N HIS A 158 11.53 -11.20 -10.60
CA HIS A 158 10.15 -11.30 -10.17
C HIS A 158 9.19 -11.35 -11.35
N ALA A 159 9.37 -10.48 -12.35
CA ALA A 159 8.56 -10.47 -13.55
C ALA A 159 8.68 -11.81 -14.30
N ARG A 160 9.89 -12.37 -14.40
CA ARG A 160 10.10 -13.71 -14.98
C ARG A 160 9.40 -14.82 -14.19
N PHE A 161 9.41 -14.74 -12.86
CA PHE A 161 8.69 -15.69 -12.00
C PHE A 161 7.18 -15.62 -12.23
N LEU A 162 6.60 -14.42 -12.18
CA LEU A 162 5.16 -14.20 -12.33
C LEU A 162 4.67 -14.63 -13.71
N LEU A 163 5.37 -14.23 -14.78
CA LEU A 163 5.05 -14.66 -16.15
C LEU A 163 5.12 -16.18 -16.31
N LYS A 164 6.16 -16.83 -15.76
CA LYS A 164 6.32 -18.30 -15.81
C LYS A 164 5.15 -19.01 -15.15
N HIS A 165 4.59 -18.42 -14.10
CA HIS A 165 3.49 -18.99 -13.33
C HIS A 165 2.11 -18.50 -13.78
N GLY A 166 2.01 -17.86 -14.95
CA GLY A 166 0.73 -17.52 -15.58
C GLY A 166 0.05 -16.29 -14.97
N PHE A 167 0.81 -15.41 -14.31
CA PHE A 167 0.34 -14.06 -14.01
C PHE A 167 0.53 -13.16 -15.24
N SER A 168 -0.40 -12.24 -15.45
CA SER A 168 -0.32 -11.13 -16.39
C SER A 168 -0.05 -9.83 -15.65
N LEU A 169 0.82 -8.99 -16.21
CA LEU A 169 0.97 -7.60 -15.78
C LEU A 169 -0.28 -6.84 -16.24
N GLU A 170 -0.95 -6.14 -15.34
CA GLU A 170 -2.18 -5.40 -15.63
C GLU A 170 -1.97 -3.88 -15.55
N GLN A 171 -1.12 -3.42 -14.64
CA GLN A 171 -0.86 -2.00 -14.42
C GLN A 171 0.58 -1.80 -13.93
N VAL A 172 1.14 -0.61 -14.20
CA VAL A 172 2.40 -0.16 -13.61
C VAL A 172 2.12 1.05 -12.74
N GLU A 173 2.63 1.05 -11.53
CA GLU A 173 2.61 2.18 -10.61
C GLU A 173 4.01 2.81 -10.52
N ARG A 174 4.04 4.15 -10.44
CA ARG A 174 5.24 4.92 -10.16
C ARG A 174 5.45 5.02 -8.65
N VAL A 175 6.63 4.61 -8.20
CA VAL A 175 7.08 4.90 -6.84
C VAL A 175 7.85 6.22 -6.87
N SER A 176 7.39 7.22 -6.13
CA SER A 176 8.01 8.54 -6.09
C SER A 176 8.39 8.97 -4.68
N MET A 177 9.50 9.71 -4.56
CA MET A 177 9.99 10.28 -3.30
C MET A 177 10.02 11.81 -3.36
N LEU A 178 9.58 12.46 -2.28
CA LEU A 178 9.82 13.87 -2.00
C LEU A 178 10.86 14.00 -0.90
N THR A 179 11.96 14.68 -1.17
CA THR A 179 12.99 14.99 -0.16
C THR A 179 12.86 16.43 0.32
N TRP A 180 12.95 16.63 1.64
CA TRP A 180 12.81 17.96 2.22
C TRP A 180 14.05 18.84 1.98
N SER A 181 13.78 20.12 1.70
CA SER A 181 14.75 21.23 1.76
C SER A 181 14.00 22.54 1.97
N ASP A 182 14.70 23.62 2.34
CA ASP A 182 14.08 24.94 2.49
C ASP A 182 13.45 25.43 1.18
N ALA A 183 14.16 25.22 0.06
CA ALA A 183 13.66 25.56 -1.27
C ALA A 183 12.41 24.74 -1.63
N GLN A 184 12.42 23.45 -1.31
CA GLN A 184 11.27 22.57 -1.53
C GLN A 184 10.06 23.00 -0.69
N THR A 185 10.28 23.36 0.57
CA THR A 185 9.23 23.86 1.47
C THR A 185 8.63 25.18 0.96
N ALA A 186 9.48 26.10 0.48
CA ALA A 186 9.03 27.34 -0.13
C ALA A 186 8.20 27.11 -1.40
N ARG A 187 8.61 26.17 -2.26
CA ARG A 187 7.86 25.76 -3.46
C ARG A 187 6.47 25.25 -3.11
N ILE A 188 6.36 24.36 -2.12
CA ILE A 188 5.06 23.81 -1.68
C ILE A 188 4.15 24.92 -1.16
N ARG A 189 4.69 25.88 -0.41
CA ARG A 189 3.94 27.05 0.07
C ARG A 189 3.37 27.88 -1.08
N THR A 190 4.18 28.17 -2.11
CA THR A 190 3.71 28.88 -3.31
C THR A 190 2.60 28.10 -4.02
N LEU A 191 2.77 26.79 -4.25
CA LEU A 191 1.76 25.96 -4.89
C LEU A 191 0.46 25.89 -4.09
N ARG A 192 0.54 25.83 -2.75
CA ARG A 192 -0.62 25.89 -1.87
C ARG A 192 -1.38 27.20 -2.07
N ASP A 193 -0.69 28.34 -2.08
CA ASP A 193 -1.30 29.66 -2.24
C ASP A 193 -1.96 29.81 -3.63
N GLU A 194 -1.30 29.33 -4.68
CA GLU A 194 -1.85 29.29 -6.04
C GLU A 194 -3.11 28.42 -6.12
N ALA A 195 -3.07 27.21 -5.56
CA ALA A 195 -4.22 26.31 -5.53
C ALA A 195 -5.38 26.92 -4.73
N ALA A 196 -5.10 27.52 -3.58
CA ALA A 196 -6.10 28.19 -2.75
C ALA A 196 -6.80 29.34 -3.50
N SER A 197 -6.07 30.09 -4.34
CA SER A 197 -6.66 31.15 -5.18
C SER A 197 -7.67 30.64 -6.21
N LYS A 198 -7.60 29.35 -6.58
CA LYS A 198 -8.49 28.69 -7.54
C LYS A 198 -9.59 27.87 -6.87
N ALA A 199 -9.39 27.46 -5.62
CA ALA A 199 -10.34 26.73 -4.80
C ALA A 199 -11.37 27.65 -4.11
N VAL A 200 -11.89 28.65 -4.82
CA VAL A 200 -12.91 29.56 -4.27
C VAL A 200 -14.15 28.78 -3.86
N GLY A 201 -14.66 29.04 -2.66
CA GLY A 201 -15.81 28.31 -2.09
C GLY A 201 -15.45 27.05 -1.32
N TYR A 202 -14.15 26.72 -1.21
CA TYR A 202 -13.66 25.60 -0.42
C TYR A 202 -12.79 26.10 0.74
N ARG A 203 -12.76 25.33 1.83
CA ARG A 203 -11.82 25.52 2.93
C ARG A 203 -11.07 24.22 3.21
N VAL A 204 -9.84 24.33 3.70
CA VAL A 204 -9.07 23.16 4.17
C VAL A 204 -9.46 22.87 5.62
N VAL A 205 -9.74 21.60 5.91
CA VAL A 205 -9.91 21.05 7.26
C VAL A 205 -8.93 19.91 7.46
N GLN A 206 -8.46 19.72 8.70
CA GLN A 206 -7.43 18.74 9.02
C GLN A 206 -7.74 18.06 10.35
N TRP A 207 -7.47 16.76 10.42
CA TRP A 207 -7.53 16.00 11.65
C TRP A 207 -6.49 14.87 11.65
N THR A 208 -6.01 14.52 12.83
CA THR A 208 -5.26 13.29 13.06
C THR A 208 -6.24 12.21 13.49
N LEU A 209 -6.01 10.96 13.09
CA LEU A 209 -6.87 9.86 13.53
C LEU A 209 -6.89 9.75 15.08
N PRO A 210 -8.03 9.40 15.69
CA PRO A 210 -9.28 8.98 15.06
C PRO A 210 -10.08 10.12 14.43
N THR A 211 -10.87 9.78 13.41
CA THR A 211 -11.70 10.69 12.64
C THR A 211 -12.80 11.32 13.53
N PRO A 212 -12.89 12.66 13.61
CA PRO A 212 -13.94 13.35 14.36
C PRO A 212 -15.34 13.01 13.85
N ALA A 213 -16.32 12.95 14.75
CA ALA A 213 -17.69 12.52 14.44
C ALA A 213 -18.35 13.32 13.30
N GLU A 214 -18.05 14.62 13.22
CA GLU A 214 -18.51 15.53 12.17
C GLU A 214 -17.94 15.21 10.78
N HIS A 215 -16.83 14.49 10.69
CA HIS A 215 -16.15 14.17 9.43
C HIS A 215 -16.36 12.71 8.98
N VAL A 216 -16.79 11.82 9.88
CA VAL A 216 -16.93 10.38 9.60
C VAL A 216 -17.76 10.10 8.34
N ALA A 217 -18.93 10.73 8.21
CA ALA A 217 -19.82 10.46 7.07
C ALA A 217 -19.22 10.92 5.74
N GLY A 218 -18.64 12.14 5.69
CA GLY A 218 -18.02 12.66 4.47
C GLY A 218 -16.73 11.93 4.10
N TYR A 219 -15.95 11.52 5.09
CA TYR A 219 -14.73 10.76 4.88
C TYR A 219 -15.01 9.33 4.41
N ALA A 220 -16.01 8.64 5.00
CA ALA A 220 -16.51 7.36 4.51
C ALA A 220 -16.96 7.46 3.04
N TRP A 221 -17.75 8.48 2.70
CA TRP A 221 -18.20 8.73 1.33
C TRP A 221 -17.04 8.86 0.35
N MET A 222 -16.00 9.65 0.70
CA MET A 222 -14.82 9.79 -0.16
C MET A 222 -14.01 8.49 -0.26
N LYS A 223 -13.82 7.73 0.83
CA LYS A 223 -13.09 6.45 0.78
C LYS A 223 -13.78 5.42 -0.10
N GLU A 224 -15.11 5.34 -0.08
CA GLU A 224 -15.90 4.50 -0.99
C GLU A 224 -15.62 4.82 -2.47
N HIS A 225 -15.57 6.11 -2.83
CA HIS A 225 -15.30 6.56 -4.19
C HIS A 225 -13.85 6.36 -4.63
N MET A 226 -12.90 6.16 -3.71
CA MET A 226 -11.51 5.85 -4.06
C MET A 226 -11.43 4.60 -4.95
N SER A 227 -12.23 3.58 -4.63
CA SER A 227 -12.27 2.30 -5.37
C SER A 227 -12.87 2.41 -6.78
N THR A 228 -13.54 3.52 -7.11
CA THR A 228 -14.22 3.70 -8.41
C THR A 228 -13.68 4.86 -9.24
N ASP A 229 -13.08 5.87 -8.60
CA ASP A 229 -12.63 7.11 -9.25
C ASP A 229 -11.14 7.09 -9.63
N VAL A 230 -10.39 6.10 -9.15
CA VAL A 230 -8.96 5.88 -9.46
C VAL A 230 -8.82 4.76 -10.48
N PRO A 231 -7.96 4.91 -11.51
CA PRO A 231 -7.75 3.85 -12.50
C PRO A 231 -7.19 2.56 -11.87
N ASP A 232 -7.85 1.41 -12.12
CA ASP A 232 -7.43 0.07 -11.66
C ASP A 232 -7.12 -0.90 -12.81
N ALA A 233 -7.04 -0.37 -14.05
CA ALA A 233 -6.83 -1.15 -15.27
C ALA A 233 -7.76 -2.37 -15.37
N GLU A 234 -7.20 -3.56 -15.56
CA GLU A 234 -7.93 -4.84 -15.59
C GLU A 234 -7.64 -5.67 -14.32
N LEU A 235 -7.21 -5.03 -13.22
CA LEU A 235 -7.05 -5.71 -11.93
C LEU A 235 -8.41 -6.17 -11.39
N GLY A 236 -9.46 -5.38 -11.64
CA GLY A 236 -10.83 -5.67 -11.24
C GLY A 236 -11.02 -5.60 -9.72
N MET A 237 -10.59 -4.51 -9.10
CA MET A 237 -10.73 -4.35 -7.65
C MET A 237 -12.18 -4.22 -7.24
N PRO A 238 -12.59 -4.89 -6.15
CA PRO A 238 -13.96 -4.79 -5.71
C PRO A 238 -14.22 -3.36 -5.26
N ALA A 239 -15.36 -2.81 -5.66
CA ALA A 239 -15.85 -1.57 -5.09
C ALA A 239 -16.02 -1.77 -3.58
N GLU A 240 -15.39 -0.89 -2.81
CA GLU A 240 -15.43 -0.95 -1.36
C GLU A 240 -16.67 -0.23 -0.84
N LYS A 241 -17.26 -0.73 0.26
CA LYS A 241 -18.33 -0.03 0.96
C LYS A 241 -17.83 0.57 2.25
N TRP A 242 -18.06 1.86 2.46
CA TRP A 242 -17.60 2.56 3.65
C TRP A 242 -18.77 3.13 4.46
N ASP A 243 -18.88 2.63 5.68
CA ASP A 243 -19.75 3.19 6.71
C ASP A 243 -18.92 3.74 7.89
N ALA A 244 -19.62 4.35 8.83
CA ALA A 244 -18.99 4.90 10.04
C ALA A 244 -18.23 3.84 10.86
N GLU A 245 -18.70 2.59 10.85
CA GLU A 245 -18.06 1.51 11.59
C GLU A 245 -16.75 1.08 10.91
N ARG A 246 -16.72 1.01 9.58
CA ARG A 246 -15.50 0.76 8.80
C ARG A 246 -14.48 1.87 8.99
N VAL A 247 -14.89 3.14 9.05
CA VAL A 247 -13.98 4.25 9.40
C VAL A 247 -13.40 4.05 10.81
N ALA A 248 -14.23 3.72 11.80
CA ALA A 248 -13.72 3.47 13.16
C ALA A 248 -12.74 2.28 13.21
N ARG A 249 -13.01 1.19 12.46
CA ARG A 249 -12.10 0.04 12.34
C ARG A 249 -10.82 0.41 11.60
N HIS A 250 -10.90 1.22 10.56
CA HIS A 250 -9.75 1.74 9.82
C HIS A 250 -8.82 2.55 10.74
N ASP A 251 -9.38 3.49 11.49
CA ASP A 251 -8.63 4.34 12.41
C ASP A 251 -7.99 3.54 13.54
N ASP A 252 -8.73 2.57 14.08
CA ASP A 252 -8.22 1.68 15.11
C ASP A 252 -7.07 0.80 14.61
N ARG A 253 -7.06 0.41 13.33
CA ARG A 253 -5.93 -0.35 12.75
C ARG A 253 -4.65 0.48 12.68
N TYR A 254 -4.71 1.73 12.24
CA TYR A 254 -3.53 2.62 12.27
C TYR A 254 -3.03 2.81 13.71
N ARG A 255 -3.95 3.03 14.65
CA ARG A 255 -3.63 3.12 16.08
C ARG A 255 -2.96 1.85 16.63
N GLN A 256 -3.49 0.66 16.29
CA GLN A 256 -2.93 -0.63 16.72
C GLN A 256 -1.55 -0.90 16.10
N ARG A 257 -1.30 -0.40 14.88
CA ARG A 257 0.00 -0.46 14.22
C ARG A 257 1.05 0.48 14.85
N GLY A 258 0.64 1.41 15.72
CA GLY A 258 1.53 2.46 16.20
C GLY A 258 1.78 3.52 15.12
N THR A 259 0.84 3.74 14.20
CA THR A 259 0.97 4.70 13.11
C THR A 259 0.03 5.87 13.35
N THR A 260 0.55 7.09 13.21
CA THR A 260 -0.28 8.30 13.17
C THR A 260 -0.57 8.65 11.72
N VAL A 261 -1.77 9.17 11.47
CA VAL A 261 -2.19 9.62 10.13
C VAL A 261 -2.81 11.00 10.24
N LEU A 262 -2.32 11.93 9.41
CA LEU A 262 -2.96 13.21 9.16
C LEU A 262 -3.84 13.10 7.92
N VAL A 263 -5.13 13.34 8.10
CA VAL A 263 -6.05 13.57 6.98
C VAL A 263 -6.16 15.08 6.74
N THR A 264 -5.92 15.50 5.50
CA THR A 264 -6.16 16.86 5.05
C THR A 264 -7.24 16.84 3.99
N ALA A 265 -8.37 17.50 4.24
CA ALA A 265 -9.51 17.50 3.35
C ALA A 265 -9.91 18.92 2.90
N ALA A 266 -10.55 19.00 1.73
CA ALA A 266 -11.22 20.20 1.26
C ALA A 266 -12.73 20.07 1.49
N GLU A 267 -13.30 21.03 2.21
CA GLU A 267 -14.74 21.14 2.46
C GLU A 267 -15.34 22.25 1.61
N HIS A 268 -16.44 21.96 0.91
CA HIS A 268 -17.21 22.97 0.19
C HIS A 268 -18.06 23.79 1.17
N VAL A 269 -17.74 25.09 1.31
CA VAL A 269 -18.26 25.95 2.38
C VAL A 269 -19.78 26.10 2.36
N ALA A 270 -20.40 26.12 1.18
CA ALA A 270 -21.83 26.33 1.07
C ALA A 270 -22.67 25.10 1.47
N THR A 271 -22.10 23.89 1.35
CA THR A 271 -22.82 22.63 1.60
C THR A 271 -22.31 21.86 2.81
N GLY A 272 -21.09 22.14 3.27
CA GLY A 272 -20.40 21.37 4.31
C GLY A 272 -19.87 20.01 3.82
N GLU A 273 -19.91 19.75 2.51
CA GLU A 273 -19.47 18.49 1.92
C GLU A 273 -17.95 18.39 1.88
N LEU A 274 -17.39 17.23 2.21
CA LEU A 274 -15.98 16.92 1.98
C LEU A 274 -15.80 16.45 0.53
N CYS A 275 -14.91 17.11 -0.21
CA CYS A 275 -14.82 17.00 -1.66
C CYS A 275 -13.49 16.43 -2.18
N ALA A 276 -12.45 16.48 -1.35
CA ALA A 276 -11.13 15.94 -1.63
C ALA A 276 -10.41 15.63 -0.32
N TYR A 277 -9.49 14.66 -0.33
CA TYR A 277 -8.63 14.39 0.82
C TYR A 277 -7.24 13.91 0.39
N ASN A 278 -6.29 14.04 1.29
CA ASN A 278 -4.94 13.48 1.24
C ASN A 278 -4.55 12.95 2.62
N GLU A 279 -3.87 11.81 2.65
CA GLU A 279 -3.44 11.14 3.87
C GLU A 279 -1.92 11.03 3.94
N LEU A 280 -1.35 11.34 5.11
CA LEU A 280 0.07 11.16 5.40
C LEU A 280 0.21 10.33 6.68
N ALA A 281 1.03 9.29 6.63
CA ALA A 281 1.20 8.32 7.69
C ALA A 281 2.67 8.13 8.06
N ILE A 282 2.98 7.99 9.34
CA ILE A 282 4.31 7.62 9.85
C ILE A 282 4.18 6.77 11.12
N ASP A 283 5.15 5.87 11.31
CA ASP A 283 5.29 5.15 12.58
C ASP A 283 5.69 6.12 13.70
N ILE A 284 4.94 6.11 14.81
CA ILE A 284 5.17 7.02 15.93
C ILE A 284 6.43 6.67 16.72
N ASP A 285 6.85 5.41 16.70
CA ASP A 285 8.03 4.92 17.41
C ASP A 285 9.31 5.10 16.58
N GLU A 286 9.17 5.42 15.29
CA GLU A 286 10.27 5.70 14.35
C GLU A 286 10.10 7.08 13.67
N PRO A 287 10.24 8.20 14.39
CA PRO A 287 9.97 9.55 13.86
C PRO A 287 10.92 9.98 12.73
N ALA A 288 12.06 9.31 12.57
CA ALA A 288 13.02 9.50 11.48
C ALA A 288 12.79 8.55 10.29
N SER A 289 11.71 7.76 10.32
CA SER A 289 11.29 6.92 9.19
C SER A 289 10.70 7.76 8.06
N THR A 290 10.65 7.18 6.87
CA THR A 290 10.03 7.81 5.71
C THR A 290 8.51 7.87 5.92
N THR A 291 7.93 9.05 5.71
CA THR A 291 6.47 9.21 5.69
C THR A 291 5.88 8.55 4.46
N HIS A 292 4.76 7.85 4.62
CA HIS A 292 3.95 7.36 3.52
C HIS A 292 2.86 8.37 3.19
N GLN A 293 2.73 8.74 1.93
CA GLN A 293 1.53 9.37 1.42
C GLN A 293 0.64 8.31 0.80
N GLU A 294 -0.46 8.07 1.50
CA GLU A 294 -1.47 7.07 1.19
C GLU A 294 -2.45 7.65 0.15
N ASP A 295 -3.75 7.47 0.37
CA ASP A 295 -4.78 7.88 -0.57
C ASP A 295 -4.82 9.39 -0.80
N THR A 296 -5.04 9.76 -2.06
CA THR A 296 -5.41 11.12 -2.45
C THR A 296 -6.55 11.05 -3.45
N LEU A 297 -7.69 11.64 -3.10
CA LEU A 297 -8.87 11.65 -3.95
C LEU A 297 -9.43 13.07 -4.13
N VAL A 298 -9.98 13.31 -5.32
CA VAL A 298 -10.91 14.43 -5.57
C VAL A 298 -12.17 13.84 -6.19
N LEU A 299 -13.31 14.02 -5.52
CA LEU A 299 -14.61 13.58 -6.03
C LEU A 299 -14.84 14.14 -7.43
N ALA A 300 -15.35 13.31 -8.34
CA ALA A 300 -15.57 13.68 -9.73
C ALA A 300 -16.35 15.01 -9.91
N SER A 301 -17.37 15.24 -9.09
CA SER A 301 -18.21 16.45 -9.10
C SER A 301 -17.48 17.75 -8.70
N HIS A 302 -16.31 17.65 -8.06
CA HIS A 302 -15.52 18.78 -7.56
C HIS A 302 -14.15 18.92 -8.24
N ARG A 303 -13.92 18.18 -9.33
CA ARG A 303 -12.70 18.32 -10.15
C ARG A 303 -12.68 19.69 -10.86
N GLY A 304 -11.48 20.15 -11.25
CA GLY A 304 -11.29 21.44 -11.91
C GLY A 304 -11.01 22.63 -10.98
N HIS A 305 -11.13 22.45 -9.66
CA HIS A 305 -10.90 23.50 -8.65
C HIS A 305 -9.51 23.46 -7.97
N ARG A 306 -8.55 22.70 -8.54
CA ARG A 306 -7.20 22.47 -7.97
C ARG A 306 -7.20 21.85 -6.57
N LEU A 307 -8.28 21.19 -6.15
CA LEU A 307 -8.42 20.65 -4.79
C LEU A 307 -7.34 19.62 -4.44
N GLY A 308 -6.98 18.74 -5.38
CA GLY A 308 -5.92 17.75 -5.16
C GLY A 308 -4.58 18.40 -4.81
N LEU A 309 -4.16 19.43 -5.56
CA LEU A 309 -2.95 20.20 -5.25
C LEU A 309 -3.08 20.93 -3.91
N LEU A 310 -4.25 21.50 -3.62
CA LEU A 310 -4.50 22.22 -2.38
C LEU A 310 -4.35 21.31 -1.15
N VAL A 311 -5.01 20.15 -1.12
CA VAL A 311 -4.97 19.24 0.04
C VAL A 311 -3.61 18.60 0.21
N LYS A 312 -2.92 18.22 -0.88
CA LYS A 312 -1.55 17.69 -0.81
C LYS A 312 -0.58 18.74 -0.28
N ALA A 313 -0.57 19.94 -0.85
CA ALA A 313 0.36 20.98 -0.44
C ALA A 313 0.10 21.47 1.00
N ALA A 314 -1.17 21.62 1.39
CA ALA A 314 -1.52 21.96 2.77
C ALA A 314 -1.15 20.83 3.76
N GLY A 315 -1.41 19.58 3.40
CA GLY A 315 -1.07 18.41 4.21
C GLY A 315 0.44 18.30 4.42
N LEU A 316 1.24 18.42 3.36
CA LEU A 316 2.70 18.38 3.42
C LEU A 316 3.29 19.46 4.32
N LEU A 317 2.75 20.68 4.29
CA LEU A 317 3.21 21.78 5.15
C LEU A 317 2.90 21.51 6.62
N SER A 318 1.66 21.15 6.95
CA SER A 318 1.28 20.80 8.33
C SER A 318 2.08 19.59 8.84
N TRP A 319 2.30 18.60 7.97
CA TRP A 319 3.06 17.40 8.30
C TRP A 319 4.53 17.70 8.57
N ARG A 320 5.16 18.58 7.80
CA ARG A 320 6.55 18.98 8.04
C ARG A 320 6.74 19.66 9.40
N GLU A 321 5.73 20.37 9.88
CA GLU A 321 5.73 20.99 11.22
C GLU A 321 5.57 19.95 12.33
N MET A 322 4.71 18.93 12.13
CA MET A 322 4.47 17.87 13.13
C MET A 322 5.58 16.81 13.19
N HIS A 323 6.17 16.46 12.03
CA HIS A 323 7.17 15.40 11.88
C HIS A 323 8.43 15.93 11.18
N PRO A 324 9.17 16.86 11.80
CA PRO A 324 10.35 17.49 11.19
C PRO A 324 11.53 16.52 10.97
N ASP A 325 11.54 15.39 11.67
CA ASP A 325 12.60 14.38 11.59
C ASP A 325 12.43 13.41 10.41
N SER A 326 11.23 13.36 9.80
CA SER A 326 10.99 12.54 8.60
C SER A 326 11.87 13.04 7.44
N PRO A 327 12.70 12.19 6.82
CA PRO A 327 13.65 12.60 5.77
C PRO A 327 12.96 12.91 4.44
N GLY A 328 11.78 12.32 4.19
CA GLY A 328 11.03 12.49 2.96
C GLY A 328 9.65 11.85 3.02
N ILE A 329 8.97 11.85 1.87
CA ILE A 329 7.64 11.26 1.67
C ILE A 329 7.69 10.34 0.46
N ILE A 330 7.25 9.10 0.62
CA ILE A 330 7.08 8.15 -0.47
C ILE A 330 5.60 8.06 -0.87
N THR A 331 5.33 7.82 -2.15
CA THR A 331 3.96 7.59 -2.65
C THR A 331 3.98 6.73 -3.90
N TYR A 332 2.88 6.04 -4.13
CA TYR A 332 2.67 5.11 -5.24
C TYR A 332 1.45 5.56 -6.04
N ASN A 333 1.57 5.63 -7.37
CA ASN A 333 0.45 6.01 -8.23
C ASN A 333 0.51 5.29 -9.57
N ALA A 334 -0.61 4.75 -10.04
CA ALA A 334 -0.75 4.21 -11.39
C ALA A 334 -0.19 5.18 -12.46
N GLU A 335 0.62 4.68 -13.39
CA GLU A 335 1.26 5.46 -14.45
C GLU A 335 0.25 6.16 -15.38
N GLU A 336 -0.94 5.58 -15.54
CA GLU A 336 -2.05 6.19 -16.28
C GLU A 336 -2.79 7.30 -15.54
N ASN A 337 -2.58 7.45 -14.22
CA ASN A 337 -3.17 8.52 -13.42
C ASN A 337 -2.41 9.85 -13.60
N ARG A 338 -2.42 10.34 -14.84
CA ARG A 338 -1.72 11.56 -15.26
C ARG A 338 -2.07 12.78 -14.39
N PRO A 339 -3.34 13.05 -14.02
CA PRO A 339 -3.67 14.18 -13.17
C PRO A 339 -2.99 14.15 -11.79
N MET A 340 -2.88 12.98 -11.16
CA MET A 340 -2.21 12.85 -9.86
C MET A 340 -0.70 12.96 -9.98
N LEU A 341 -0.12 12.35 -11.02
CA LEU A 341 1.31 12.45 -11.30
C LEU A 341 1.74 13.89 -11.61
N ASP A 342 0.93 14.66 -12.34
CA ASP A 342 1.19 16.09 -12.60
C ASP A 342 1.21 16.92 -11.30
N ILE A 343 0.33 16.60 -10.35
CA ILE A 343 0.34 17.22 -9.02
C ILE A 343 1.63 16.88 -8.27
N ASN A 344 2.02 15.60 -8.26
CA ASN A 344 3.22 15.12 -7.59
C ASN A 344 4.49 15.76 -8.17
N GLU A 345 4.63 15.78 -9.50
CA GLU A 345 5.76 16.39 -10.20
C GLU A 345 5.81 17.91 -9.99
N ALA A 346 4.65 18.58 -10.00
CA ALA A 346 4.56 20.00 -9.67
C ALA A 346 5.02 20.27 -8.24
N ILE A 347 4.62 19.44 -7.28
CA ILE A 347 5.07 19.52 -5.89
C ILE A 347 6.58 19.33 -5.83
N GLY A 348 7.13 18.31 -6.49
CA GLY A 348 8.57 18.00 -6.50
C GLY A 348 8.89 16.54 -6.16
N PHE A 349 7.90 15.66 -6.15
CA PHE A 349 8.14 14.22 -6.09
C PHE A 349 8.89 13.77 -7.34
N ALA A 350 9.90 12.92 -7.16
CA ALA A 350 10.69 12.35 -8.24
C ALA A 350 10.54 10.82 -8.25
N PRO A 351 10.43 10.18 -9.44
CA PRO A 351 10.40 8.73 -9.54
C PRO A 351 11.69 8.11 -8.98
N ILE A 352 11.54 7.05 -8.20
CA ILE A 352 12.66 6.25 -7.67
C ILE A 352 12.62 4.79 -8.11
N SER A 353 11.43 4.27 -8.43
CA SER A 353 11.20 2.89 -8.84
C SER A 353 9.81 2.74 -9.48
N TYR A 354 9.48 1.53 -9.93
CA TYR A 354 8.16 1.20 -10.47
C TYR A 354 7.67 -0.10 -9.85
N GLU A 355 6.36 -0.19 -9.63
CA GLU A 355 5.71 -1.38 -9.12
C GLU A 355 4.78 -1.96 -10.19
N GLY A 356 4.88 -3.27 -10.40
CA GLY A 356 3.96 -3.99 -11.28
C GLY A 356 2.78 -4.52 -10.47
N ALA A 357 1.56 -4.22 -10.93
CA ALA A 357 0.34 -4.85 -10.44
C ALA A 357 -0.01 -6.02 -11.37
N TRP A 358 -0.05 -7.23 -10.81
CA TRP A 358 -0.17 -8.48 -11.54
C TRP A 358 -1.43 -9.23 -11.13
N LYS A 359 -2.03 -9.94 -12.10
CA LYS A 359 -3.24 -10.75 -11.90
C LYS A 359 -3.04 -12.17 -12.40
N LYS A 360 -3.69 -13.12 -11.73
CA LYS A 360 -3.88 -14.48 -12.21
C LYS A 360 -5.31 -14.93 -11.94
N ASP A 361 -5.97 -15.41 -12.98
CA ASP A 361 -7.28 -16.06 -12.85
C ASP A 361 -7.09 -17.50 -12.34
N LEU A 362 -7.72 -17.82 -11.23
CA LEU A 362 -7.79 -19.15 -10.64
C LEU A 362 -9.06 -19.82 -11.17
N ARG A 363 -8.90 -20.63 -12.22
CA ARG A 363 -9.95 -21.51 -12.73
C ARG A 363 -10.21 -22.69 -11.82
#